data_AF-A0A6L3ZEI6-F1
#
_entry.id   AF-A0A6L3ZEI6-F1
#
_cell.length_a   1.000
_cell.length_b   1.000
_cell.length_c   1.000
_cell.angle_alpha   90.00
_cell.angle_beta   90.00
_cell.angle_gamma   90.00
#
_symmetry.space_group_name_H-M   'P 1'
#
loop_
_entity.id
_entity.type
_entity.pdbx_description
1 polymer ?
#
loop_
_entity_poly.entity_id
_entity_poly.type
_entity_poly.pdbx_seq_one_letter_code
_entity_poly.pdbx_strand_id
1 'polypeptide(L)'
;MINVAILILHSLLAVLISNSTEPSTTIHCDENGCRGEYVGPEFIEGSDIAHQFSNSMSVAVGDELKEQYNNGHYVKVDFSKLKMSTKGMGSGNVTYALVIPFIEVPTKCEAYTSFDHCGGWNHSPALERRKRELSSVTLPDESLDISDLKTTPEGLEEYWIQWKNKALQGDCQ
;
A
#
# COMPACT_ATOMS: atom_id res chain seq x y z
N MET A 1 -6.75 8.98 77.19
CA MET A 1 -7.44 9.96 76.32
C MET A 1 -6.34 10.88 75.80
N ILE A 2 -5.92 10.92 74.54
CA ILE A 2 -6.61 10.85 73.24
C ILE A 2 -5.66 10.20 72.21
N ASN A 3 -6.22 9.33 71.36
CA ASN A 3 -5.61 8.80 70.13
C ASN A 3 -5.45 9.94 69.11
N VAL A 4 -4.29 10.06 68.46
CA VAL A 4 -4.20 10.72 67.15
C VAL A 4 -3.47 9.77 66.21
N ALA A 5 -4.27 8.99 65.48
CA ALA A 5 -3.81 8.14 64.41
C ALA A 5 -3.43 9.00 63.20
N ILE A 6 -2.20 8.80 62.73
CA ILE A 6 -1.67 9.36 61.49
C ILE A 6 -2.31 8.59 60.33
N LEU A 7 -3.17 9.25 59.53
CA LEU A 7 -3.61 8.73 58.23
C LEU A 7 -2.75 9.38 57.14
N ILE A 8 -1.73 8.65 56.65
CA ILE A 8 -1.07 8.98 55.38
C ILE A 8 -1.83 8.25 54.28
N LEU A 9 -2.70 8.98 53.60
CA LEU A 9 -3.41 8.51 52.41
C LEU A 9 -2.42 8.45 51.24
N HIS A 10 -1.85 7.27 50.99
CA HIS A 10 -1.08 7.02 49.77
C HIS A 10 -2.06 6.75 48.64
N SER A 11 -2.29 7.73 47.77
CA SER A 11 -2.95 7.52 46.48
C SER A 11 -2.01 6.72 45.57
N LEU A 12 -2.18 5.40 45.50
CA LEU A 12 -1.65 4.62 44.38
C LEU A 12 -2.45 4.98 43.13
N LEU A 13 -1.92 5.90 42.33
CA LEU A 13 -2.35 6.06 40.96
C LEU A 13 -1.68 4.95 40.14
N ALA A 14 -2.41 3.87 39.88
CA ALA A 14 -1.96 2.84 38.97
C ALA A 14 -1.87 3.45 37.56
N VAL A 15 -0.64 3.67 37.07
CA VAL A 15 -0.39 4.00 35.67
C VAL A 15 -0.76 2.76 34.87
N LEU A 16 -1.92 2.80 34.20
CA LEU A 16 -2.26 1.86 33.15
C LEU A 16 -1.32 2.13 31.98
N ILE A 17 -0.21 1.40 31.91
CA ILE A 17 0.63 1.37 30.71
C ILE A 17 -0.18 0.62 29.65
N SER A 18 -0.87 1.37 28.80
CA SER A 18 -1.36 0.85 27.53
C SER A 18 -0.15 0.33 26.78
N ASN A 19 -0.10 -0.98 26.53
CA ASN A 19 0.92 -1.59 25.69
C ASN A 19 0.57 -1.26 24.23
N SER A 20 0.73 0.01 23.82
CA SER A 20 0.58 0.41 22.44
C SER A 20 1.76 -0.16 21.67
N THR A 21 1.51 -1.21 20.90
CA THR A 21 2.45 -1.63 19.85
C THR A 21 2.63 -0.44 18.92
N GLU A 22 3.86 0.09 18.83
CA GLU A 22 4.17 1.18 17.90
C GLU A 22 3.77 0.75 16.47
N PRO A 23 3.22 1.67 15.66
CA PRO A 23 2.88 1.36 14.27
C PRO A 23 4.12 0.84 13.53
N SER A 24 3.97 -0.24 12.78
CA SER A 24 5.05 -0.84 12.01
C SER A 24 4.64 -1.03 10.55
N THR A 25 5.49 -0.56 9.64
CA THR A 25 5.36 -0.79 8.20
C THR A 25 6.59 -1.54 7.71
N THR A 26 6.39 -2.63 6.99
CA THR A 26 7.46 -3.37 6.31
C THR A 26 7.10 -3.49 4.84
N ILE A 27 8.07 -3.20 3.96
CA ILE A 27 7.96 -3.41 2.51
C ILE A 27 9.27 -4.05 2.07
N HIS A 28 9.15 -5.12 1.29
CA HIS A 28 10.27 -5.83 0.69
C HIS A 28 9.95 -6.10 -0.77
N CYS A 29 10.88 -5.71 -1.65
CA CYS A 29 10.84 -6.03 -3.08
C CYS A 29 12.05 -6.88 -3.45
N ASP A 30 11.85 -7.75 -4.43
CA ASP A 30 12.86 -8.56 -5.08
C ASP A 30 12.42 -8.84 -6.52
N GLU A 31 13.19 -9.63 -7.27
CA GLU A 31 12.91 -9.92 -8.68
C GLU A 31 11.55 -10.61 -8.91
N ASN A 32 10.96 -11.21 -7.88
CA ASN A 32 9.67 -11.90 -7.97
C ASN A 32 8.47 -10.99 -7.62
N GLY A 33 8.73 -9.75 -7.17
CA GLY A 33 7.70 -8.79 -6.79
C GLY A 33 7.89 -8.17 -5.43
N CYS A 34 6.86 -7.48 -4.95
CA CYS A 34 6.86 -6.79 -3.68
C CYS A 34 5.84 -7.37 -2.71
N ARG A 35 6.18 -7.36 -1.43
CA ARG A 35 5.28 -7.68 -0.33
C ARG A 35 5.43 -6.64 0.77
N GLY A 36 4.34 -6.34 1.44
CA GLY A 36 4.39 -5.46 2.59
C GLY A 36 3.29 -5.77 3.59
N GLU A 37 3.52 -5.31 4.82
CA GLU A 37 2.58 -5.39 5.91
C GLU A 37 2.65 -4.11 6.75
N TYR A 38 1.49 -3.54 7.03
CA TYR A 38 1.28 -2.52 8.04
C TYR A 38 0.55 -3.12 9.24
N VAL A 39 0.98 -2.77 10.45
CA VAL A 39 0.28 -3.06 11.71
C VAL A 39 0.27 -1.78 12.55
N GLY A 40 -0.92 -1.30 12.91
CA GLY A 40 -1.04 -0.10 13.74
C GLY A 40 -2.43 0.54 13.68
N PRO A 41 -2.57 1.81 14.08
CA PRO A 41 -3.84 2.53 14.04
C PRO A 41 -4.49 2.56 12.65
N GLU A 42 -5.83 2.56 12.61
CA GLU A 42 -6.61 2.65 11.36
C GLU A 42 -6.48 4.01 10.66
N PHE A 43 -6.29 5.07 11.44
CA PHE A 43 -6.16 6.44 10.96
C PHE A 43 -4.95 7.09 11.60
N ILE A 44 -4.12 7.72 10.78
CA ILE A 44 -3.00 8.55 11.22
C ILE A 44 -3.19 9.92 10.57
N GLU A 45 -3.17 10.99 11.38
CA GLU A 45 -3.35 12.37 10.93
C GLU A 45 -4.66 12.65 10.15
N GLY A 46 -5.71 11.87 10.43
CA GLY A 46 -7.02 12.02 9.78
C GLY A 46 -7.10 11.45 8.36
N SER A 47 -6.04 10.83 7.87
CA SER A 47 -6.04 10.01 6.64
C SER A 47 -6.13 8.53 7.02
N ASP A 48 -6.89 7.78 6.25
CA ASP A 48 -6.95 6.33 6.42
C ASP A 48 -5.60 5.69 6.07
N ILE A 49 -5.18 4.72 6.88
CA ILE A 49 -3.86 4.12 6.69
C ILE A 49 -3.78 3.28 5.41
N ALA A 50 -4.91 2.76 4.91
CA ALA A 50 -4.90 1.99 3.67
C ALA A 50 -4.38 2.84 2.52
N HIS A 51 -4.83 4.09 2.40
CA HIS A 51 -4.34 4.99 1.37
C HIS A 51 -2.83 5.29 1.52
N GLN A 52 -2.36 5.55 2.75
CA GLN A 52 -0.93 5.84 3.00
C GLN A 52 -0.03 4.63 2.71
N PHE A 53 -0.46 3.44 3.13
CA PHE A 53 0.27 2.20 2.89
C PHE A 53 0.23 1.79 1.41
N SER A 54 -0.93 1.89 0.74
CA SER A 54 -1.07 1.64 -0.71
C SER A 54 -0.21 2.60 -1.53
N ASN A 55 -0.08 3.89 -1.13
CA ASN A 55 0.87 4.83 -1.73
C ASN A 55 2.32 4.37 -1.56
N SER A 56 2.71 3.96 -0.36
CA SER A 56 4.08 3.48 -0.07
C SER A 56 4.42 2.22 -0.87
N MET A 57 3.47 1.28 -0.95
CA MET A 57 3.60 0.09 -1.81
C MET A 57 3.69 0.47 -3.29
N SER A 58 2.94 1.48 -3.73
CA SER A 58 2.95 1.92 -5.13
C SER A 58 4.31 2.47 -5.55
N VAL A 59 4.92 3.28 -4.68
CA VAL A 59 6.29 3.79 -4.87
C VAL A 59 7.28 2.63 -4.94
N ALA A 60 7.27 1.74 -3.95
CA ALA A 60 8.22 0.62 -3.89
C ALA A 60 8.12 -0.31 -5.11
N VAL A 61 6.90 -0.69 -5.51
CA VAL A 61 6.66 -1.50 -6.71
C VAL A 61 7.12 -0.77 -7.97
N GLY A 62 6.77 0.51 -8.10
CA GLY A 62 7.17 1.32 -9.24
C GLY A 62 8.68 1.46 -9.36
N ASP A 63 9.41 1.55 -8.25
CA ASP A 63 10.87 1.65 -8.24
C ASP A 63 11.52 0.31 -8.56
N GLU A 64 11.03 -0.79 -8.01
CA GLU A 64 11.52 -2.13 -8.35
C GLU A 64 11.29 -2.46 -9.83
N LEU A 65 10.11 -2.14 -10.39
CA LEU A 65 9.84 -2.35 -11.83
C LEU A 65 10.85 -1.59 -12.71
N LYS A 66 11.25 -0.38 -12.31
CA LYS A 66 12.28 0.40 -13.03
C LYS A 66 13.67 -0.23 -12.87
N GLU A 67 13.99 -0.72 -11.68
CA GLU A 67 15.26 -1.40 -11.40
C GLU A 67 15.41 -2.66 -12.27
N GLN A 68 14.41 -3.54 -12.26
CA GLN A 68 14.40 -4.74 -13.09
C GLN A 68 14.56 -4.38 -14.57
N TYR A 69 13.80 -3.41 -15.07
CA TYR A 69 13.91 -2.93 -16.45
C TYR A 69 15.32 -2.45 -16.81
N ASN A 70 15.94 -1.64 -15.94
CA ASN A 70 17.30 -1.11 -16.15
C ASN A 70 18.36 -2.21 -16.11
N ASN A 71 18.13 -3.28 -15.35
CA ASN A 71 19.00 -4.46 -15.29
C ASN A 71 18.80 -5.41 -16.49
N GLY A 72 17.86 -5.12 -17.41
CA GLY A 72 17.52 -5.98 -18.53
C GLY A 72 16.58 -7.14 -18.18
N HIS A 73 16.01 -7.12 -16.97
CA HIS A 73 14.99 -8.06 -16.51
C HIS A 73 13.61 -7.44 -16.79
N TYR A 74 12.96 -7.93 -17.83
CA TYR A 74 11.70 -7.37 -18.29
C TYR A 74 10.54 -8.06 -17.59
N VAL A 75 9.84 -7.32 -16.74
CA VAL A 75 8.74 -7.83 -15.92
C VAL A 75 7.53 -6.90 -15.96
N LYS A 76 6.40 -7.41 -15.49
CA LYS A 76 5.21 -6.65 -15.16
C LYS A 76 4.51 -7.24 -13.95
N VAL A 77 3.58 -6.51 -13.35
CA VAL A 77 2.77 -7.03 -12.24
C VAL A 77 1.79 -8.11 -12.74
N ASP A 78 1.72 -9.21 -12.01
CA ASP A 78 0.73 -10.27 -12.19
C ASP A 78 -0.50 -9.99 -11.33
N PHE A 79 -1.43 -9.20 -11.86
CA PHE A 79 -2.70 -8.86 -11.20
C PHE A 79 -3.57 -10.07 -10.85
N SER A 80 -3.39 -11.21 -11.53
CA SER A 80 -4.13 -12.43 -11.25
C SER A 80 -3.69 -13.08 -9.93
N LYS A 81 -2.44 -12.85 -9.53
CA LYS A 81 -1.86 -13.38 -8.28
C LYS A 81 -1.66 -12.32 -7.20
N LEU A 82 -2.04 -11.06 -7.45
CA LEU A 82 -2.06 -10.01 -6.43
C LEU A 82 -2.98 -10.40 -5.28
N LYS A 83 -2.47 -10.31 -4.05
CA LYS A 83 -3.22 -10.62 -2.81
C LYS A 83 -3.29 -9.40 -1.92
N MET A 84 -4.47 -9.15 -1.38
CA MET A 84 -4.78 -8.03 -0.50
C MET A 84 -5.62 -8.54 0.67
N SER A 85 -5.23 -8.20 1.90
CA SER A 85 -5.98 -8.56 3.10
C SER A 85 -5.88 -7.50 4.17
N THR A 86 -7.00 -7.25 4.84
CA THR A 86 -7.07 -6.40 6.03
C THR A 86 -7.68 -7.18 7.18
N LYS A 87 -7.28 -6.85 8.42
CA LYS A 87 -7.87 -7.37 9.64
C LYS A 87 -7.84 -6.33 10.75
N GLY A 88 -8.93 -6.18 11.49
CA GLY A 88 -9.05 -5.29 12.64
C GLY A 88 -9.72 -3.94 12.35
N MET A 89 -10.26 -3.71 11.16
CA MET A 89 -10.97 -2.46 10.86
C MET A 89 -12.15 -2.23 11.82
N GLY A 90 -12.26 -1.01 12.38
CA GLY A 90 -13.21 -0.64 13.42
C GLY A 90 -12.81 -1.04 14.85
N SER A 91 -11.65 -1.64 15.08
CA SER A 91 -11.16 -2.05 16.41
C SER A 91 -10.18 -1.05 17.05
N GLY A 92 -9.71 -0.06 16.30
CA GLY A 92 -8.67 0.90 16.65
C GLY A 92 -7.33 0.59 15.99
N ASN A 93 -7.03 -0.69 15.73
CA ASN A 93 -5.81 -1.13 15.05
C ASN A 93 -6.13 -2.08 13.90
N VAL A 94 -5.40 -1.95 12.80
CA VAL A 94 -5.53 -2.77 11.60
C VAL A 94 -4.20 -3.41 11.23
N THR A 95 -4.28 -4.62 10.69
CA THR A 95 -3.23 -5.27 9.91
C THR A 95 -3.63 -5.19 8.45
N TYR A 96 -2.81 -4.57 7.61
CA TYR A 96 -2.99 -4.54 6.16
C TYR A 96 -1.76 -5.19 5.51
N ALA A 97 -1.97 -6.33 4.86
CA ALA A 97 -0.95 -7.04 4.10
C ALA A 97 -1.26 -7.03 2.59
N LEU A 98 -0.19 -6.89 1.80
CA LEU A 98 -0.25 -6.84 0.35
C LEU A 98 0.89 -7.67 -0.27
N VAL A 99 0.57 -8.44 -1.31
CA VAL A 99 1.54 -9.18 -2.12
C VAL A 99 1.28 -8.89 -3.58
N ILE A 100 2.28 -8.30 -4.25
CA ILE A 100 2.24 -7.87 -5.65
C ILE A 100 3.34 -8.64 -6.40
N PRO A 101 3.02 -9.81 -6.96
CA PRO A 101 3.97 -10.62 -7.69
C PRO A 101 4.26 -10.04 -9.08
N PHE A 102 5.45 -10.30 -9.59
CA PHE A 102 5.84 -10.01 -10.96
C PHE A 102 5.79 -11.25 -11.84
N ILE A 103 5.69 -11.02 -13.14
CA ILE A 103 5.84 -12.03 -14.19
C ILE A 103 6.76 -11.49 -15.28
N GLU A 104 7.68 -12.34 -15.75
CA GLU A 104 8.58 -12.00 -16.85
C GLU A 104 7.83 -11.84 -18.17
N VAL A 105 8.37 -10.99 -19.03
CA VAL A 105 7.90 -10.76 -20.39
C VAL A 105 9.07 -10.83 -21.38
N PRO A 106 8.84 -11.22 -22.63
CA PRO A 106 9.93 -11.53 -23.57
C PRO A 106 10.77 -10.32 -23.99
N THR A 107 10.20 -9.11 -24.00
CA THR A 107 10.86 -7.92 -24.54
C THR A 107 10.71 -6.71 -23.62
N LYS A 108 11.66 -5.77 -23.75
CA LYS A 108 11.61 -4.48 -23.05
C LYS A 108 10.29 -3.74 -23.25
N CYS A 109 9.70 -3.82 -24.45
CA CYS A 109 8.50 -3.06 -24.78
C CYS A 109 7.21 -3.76 -24.33
N GLU A 110 7.29 -4.96 -23.80
CA GLU A 110 6.20 -5.65 -23.11
C GLU A 110 6.24 -5.44 -21.59
N ALA A 111 7.35 -4.90 -21.06
CA ALA A 111 7.51 -4.62 -19.64
C ALA A 111 6.76 -3.35 -19.22
N TYR A 112 6.45 -3.29 -17.94
CA TYR A 112 5.84 -2.13 -17.29
C TYR A 112 6.83 -1.54 -16.28
N THR A 113 6.91 -0.22 -16.21
CA THR A 113 7.92 0.49 -15.39
C THR A 113 7.30 1.51 -14.45
N SER A 114 5.98 1.49 -14.30
CA SER A 114 5.26 2.39 -13.43
C SER A 114 4.04 1.70 -12.87
N PHE A 115 3.72 2.06 -11.63
CA PHE A 115 2.70 1.42 -10.82
C PHE A 115 2.05 2.43 -9.88
N ASP A 116 0.74 2.32 -9.69
CA ASP A 116 -0.06 3.17 -8.82
C ASP A 116 -1.33 2.44 -8.39
N HIS A 117 -2.13 3.07 -7.55
CA HIS A 117 -3.41 2.58 -7.09
C HIS A 117 -4.51 3.65 -7.14
N CYS A 118 -5.75 3.20 -7.02
CA CYS A 118 -6.91 4.06 -6.84
C CYS A 118 -7.93 3.37 -5.95
N GLY A 119 -8.14 3.92 -4.76
CA GLY A 119 -9.03 3.32 -3.77
C GLY A 119 -8.71 3.76 -2.35
N GLY A 120 -9.32 3.06 -1.41
CA GLY A 120 -9.31 3.35 0.02
C GLY A 120 -10.52 2.77 0.73
N TRP A 121 -10.64 3.04 2.02
CA TRP A 121 -11.85 2.70 2.80
C TRP A 121 -12.93 3.77 2.66
N ASN A 122 -14.20 3.34 2.78
CA ASN A 122 -15.37 4.22 2.94
C ASN A 122 -15.64 5.21 1.79
N HIS A 123 -15.05 5.00 0.62
CA HIS A 123 -15.40 5.73 -0.60
C HIS A 123 -15.18 4.86 -1.83
N SER A 124 -15.99 5.06 -2.88
CA SER A 124 -15.76 4.40 -4.16
C SER A 124 -14.46 4.94 -4.80
N PRO A 125 -13.65 4.09 -5.45
CA PRO A 125 -12.48 4.52 -6.18
C PRO A 125 -12.80 5.51 -7.32
N ALA A 126 -12.06 6.63 -7.38
CA ALA A 126 -12.22 7.64 -8.42
C ALA A 126 -11.44 7.28 -9.72
N LEU A 127 -11.64 6.07 -10.24
CA LEU A 127 -10.79 5.47 -11.28
C LEU A 127 -10.68 6.35 -12.54
N GLU A 128 -11.79 6.89 -13.04
CA GLU A 128 -11.78 7.74 -14.23
C GLU A 128 -11.00 9.05 -14.04
N ARG A 129 -10.98 9.59 -12.81
CA ARG A 129 -10.13 10.73 -12.49
C ARG A 129 -8.66 10.31 -12.53
N ARG A 130 -8.32 9.19 -11.89
CA ARG A 130 -6.94 8.69 -11.86
C ARG A 130 -6.41 8.38 -13.25
N LYS A 131 -7.21 7.78 -14.14
CA LYS A 131 -6.84 7.55 -15.55
C LYS A 131 -6.43 8.84 -16.26
N ARG A 132 -7.16 9.94 -16.04
CA ARG A 132 -6.82 11.26 -16.61
C ARG A 132 -5.52 11.81 -16.05
N GLU A 133 -5.30 11.68 -14.75
CA GLU A 133 -4.07 12.12 -14.08
C GLU A 133 -2.84 11.39 -14.65
N LEU A 134 -2.95 10.07 -14.84
CA LEU A 134 -1.87 9.23 -15.35
C LEU A 134 -1.63 9.34 -16.87
N SER A 135 -2.59 9.88 -17.63
CA SER A 135 -2.47 10.03 -19.10
C SER A 135 -1.22 10.82 -19.51
N SER A 136 -0.83 11.81 -18.70
CA SER A 136 0.32 12.66 -18.98
C SER A 136 1.67 11.96 -18.82
N VAL A 137 1.74 10.83 -18.11
CA VAL A 137 2.98 10.06 -17.85
C VAL A 137 3.00 8.71 -18.57
N THR A 138 1.90 8.34 -19.21
CA THR A 138 1.75 7.12 -20.01
C THR A 138 2.41 7.29 -21.38
N LEU A 139 3.10 6.26 -21.87
CA LEU A 139 3.65 6.23 -23.22
C LEU A 139 2.52 6.52 -24.23
N PRO A 140 2.69 7.43 -25.21
CA PRO A 140 1.61 7.73 -26.13
C PRO A 140 1.16 6.48 -26.91
N ASP A 141 -0.12 6.44 -27.27
CA ASP A 141 -0.80 5.30 -27.92
C ASP A 141 -0.87 4.00 -27.11
N GLU A 142 -0.33 3.97 -25.89
CA GLU A 142 -0.48 2.87 -24.94
C GLU A 142 -1.62 3.12 -23.95
N SER A 143 -2.16 2.03 -23.40
CA SER A 143 -3.22 2.07 -22.39
C SER A 143 -2.69 1.73 -21.01
N LEU A 144 -3.33 2.28 -19.98
CA LEU A 144 -3.15 1.82 -18.61
C LEU A 144 -3.64 0.37 -18.50
N ASP A 145 -2.84 -0.50 -17.90
CA ASP A 145 -3.25 -1.85 -17.51
C ASP A 145 -3.73 -1.81 -16.05
N ILE A 146 -4.98 -2.20 -15.83
CA ILE A 146 -5.70 -1.95 -14.58
C ILE A 146 -6.27 -3.28 -14.10
N SER A 147 -6.06 -3.62 -12.83
CA SER A 147 -6.65 -4.81 -12.22
C SER A 147 -8.17 -4.73 -12.17
N ASP A 148 -8.84 -5.86 -11.99
CA ASP A 148 -10.21 -5.83 -11.44
C ASP A 148 -10.21 -5.16 -10.06
N LEU A 149 -11.38 -4.64 -9.64
CA LEU A 149 -11.55 -4.08 -8.29
C LEU A 149 -11.25 -5.15 -7.24
N LYS A 150 -10.23 -4.91 -6.43
CA LYS A 150 -9.90 -5.78 -5.30
C LYS A 150 -10.65 -5.28 -4.07
N THR A 151 -11.21 -6.22 -3.31
CA THR A 151 -11.93 -5.90 -2.08
C THR A 151 -11.47 -6.77 -0.91
N THR A 152 -11.53 -6.23 0.29
CA THR A 152 -11.37 -7.02 1.53
C THR A 152 -12.71 -7.19 2.25
N PRO A 153 -12.87 -8.20 3.13
CA PRO A 153 -14.08 -8.34 3.95
C PRO A 153 -14.38 -7.12 4.84
N GLU A 154 -13.39 -6.27 5.09
CA GLU A 154 -13.51 -5.05 5.90
C GLU A 154 -13.76 -3.79 5.06
N GLY A 155 -14.10 -3.96 3.78
CA GLY A 155 -14.56 -2.87 2.92
C GLY A 155 -13.46 -2.00 2.32
N LEU A 156 -12.19 -2.45 2.31
CA LEU A 156 -11.16 -1.80 1.50
C LEU A 156 -11.46 -2.10 0.03
N GLU A 157 -11.45 -1.08 -0.82
CA GLU A 157 -11.63 -1.19 -2.26
C GLU A 157 -10.43 -0.58 -2.97
N GLU A 158 -9.73 -1.34 -3.83
CA GLU A 158 -8.54 -0.87 -4.54
C GLU A 158 -8.50 -1.35 -6.00
N TYR A 159 -8.26 -0.41 -6.91
CA TYR A 159 -7.72 -0.71 -8.24
C TYR A 159 -6.20 -0.57 -8.21
N TRP A 160 -5.49 -1.50 -8.84
CA TRP A 160 -4.05 -1.41 -9.06
C TRP A 160 -3.78 -1.16 -10.54
N ILE A 161 -2.83 -0.28 -10.83
CA ILE A 161 -2.64 0.28 -12.17
C ILE A 161 -1.16 0.19 -12.50
N GLN A 162 -0.83 -0.36 -13.67
CA GLN A 162 0.51 -0.33 -14.22
C GLN A 162 0.51 0.30 -15.62
N TRP A 163 1.60 0.95 -16.00
CA TRP A 163 1.74 1.51 -17.34
C TRP A 163 3.18 1.58 -17.83
N LYS A 164 3.33 1.75 -19.15
CA LYS A 164 4.62 2.04 -19.77
C LYS A 164 4.95 3.52 -19.57
N ASN A 165 6.06 3.82 -18.92
CA ASN A 165 6.44 5.19 -18.62
C ASN A 165 6.96 5.90 -19.88
N LYS A 166 6.37 7.04 -20.26
CA LYS A 166 6.78 7.75 -21.48
C LYS A 166 8.24 8.22 -21.48
N ALA A 167 8.80 8.51 -20.32
CA ALA A 167 10.16 9.04 -20.21
C ALA A 167 11.21 7.92 -20.28
N LEU A 168 10.90 6.75 -19.71
CA LEU A 168 11.82 5.61 -19.65
C LEU A 168 11.71 4.69 -20.87
N GLN A 169 10.50 4.51 -21.40
CA GLN A 169 10.20 3.57 -22.48
C GLN A 169 9.84 4.30 -23.79
N GLY A 170 10.34 5.52 -23.99
CA GLY A 170 10.06 6.33 -25.18
C GLY A 170 10.55 5.71 -26.49
N ASP A 171 11.47 4.74 -26.42
CA ASP A 171 12.01 3.99 -27.55
C ASP A 171 11.23 2.71 -27.88
N CYS A 172 10.06 2.52 -27.24
CA CYS A 172 9.10 1.45 -27.52
C CYS A 172 7.95 1.88 -28.45
N GLN A 173 8.04 3.08 -29.01
CA GLN A 173 7.15 3.58 -30.07
C GLN A 173 7.74 3.37 -31.47
#